data_AF-A0A3S0BEA3-F1
#
_entry.id   AF-A0A3S0BEA3-F1
#
_cell.length_a   1.000
_cell.length_b   1.000
_cell.length_c   1.000
_cell.angle_alpha   90.00
_cell.angle_beta   90.00
_cell.angle_gamma   90.00
#
_symmetry.space_group_name_H-M   'P 1'
#
loop_
_entity.id
_entity.type
_entity.pdbx_description
1 polymer ?
#
loop_
_entity_poly.entity_id
_entity_poly.type
_entity_poly.pdbx_seq_one_letter_code
_entity_poly.pdbx_strand_id
1 'polypeptide(L)'
;MVADALGIPDELGAAGAFLSPDGANGAPFLRDILRGLAGRSANVATRTALKALTEQYRVNNLMATVCADGSRWIWNETSEIADTSENLVIIPDDAPDAGRWLRMPGAIDVSLAFTYATTNGATLLTVPTGALLWIPGGYWEVSTLFSGGTSSAIGLSSSAYSTAGDLLGGASGDAAAVLGTTGIRRGTIGAAIAAGVLLKAADTVLFNRITSAFTAGVGKAHLVAHLLANPGA
;
A
#
# COMPACT_ATOMS: atom_id res chain seq x y z
N MET A 1 -2.79 -70.73 -30.85
CA MET A 1 -3.57 -70.92 -29.61
C MET A 1 -3.74 -69.53 -28.99
N VAL A 2 -4.97 -69.00 -29.03
CA VAL A 2 -5.50 -67.75 -28.41
C VAL A 2 -4.95 -66.42 -28.99
N ALA A 3 -5.64 -65.77 -29.94
CA ALA A 3 -6.74 -64.78 -29.80
C ALA A 3 -6.26 -63.49 -29.09
N ASP A 4 -6.05 -62.36 -29.76
CA ASP A 4 -7.07 -61.45 -30.34
C ASP A 4 -8.27 -61.21 -29.43
N ALA A 5 -8.21 -60.11 -28.68
CA ALA A 5 -9.37 -59.38 -28.14
C ALA A 5 -8.88 -58.09 -27.48
N LEU A 6 -8.92 -56.98 -28.22
CA LEU A 6 -9.58 -55.72 -27.85
C LEU A 6 -9.12 -54.64 -28.84
N GLY A 7 -10.04 -54.25 -29.71
CA GLY A 7 -9.77 -53.53 -30.95
C GLY A 7 -9.46 -52.04 -30.83
N ILE A 8 -8.66 -51.58 -31.80
CA ILE A 8 -8.85 -50.38 -32.67
C ILE A 8 -8.73 -48.98 -31.98
N PRO A 9 -8.16 -47.91 -32.60
CA PRO A 9 -7.25 -47.79 -33.76
C PRO A 9 -6.03 -46.85 -33.56
N ASP A 10 -4.93 -47.19 -34.23
CA ASP A 10 -4.24 -46.44 -35.31
C ASP A 10 -4.27 -44.89 -35.42
N GLU A 11 -4.12 -44.10 -34.35
CA GLU A 11 -3.88 -42.64 -34.46
C GLU A 11 -2.65 -42.13 -33.67
N LEU A 12 -1.50 -42.79 -33.80
CA LEU A 12 -0.20 -42.21 -33.39
C LEU A 12 0.82 -42.13 -34.52
N GLY A 13 0.35 -42.24 -35.77
CA GLY A 13 1.14 -41.98 -36.96
C GLY A 13 1.11 -40.51 -37.38
N ALA A 14 1.76 -39.61 -36.62
CA ALA A 14 2.35 -38.35 -37.10
C ALA A 14 2.84 -37.45 -35.94
N ALA A 15 3.84 -37.88 -35.17
CA ALA A 15 4.65 -36.98 -34.34
C ALA A 15 5.63 -36.14 -35.21
N GLY A 16 5.12 -35.54 -36.27
CA GLY A 16 5.92 -34.92 -37.33
C GLY A 16 5.16 -33.85 -38.09
N ALA A 17 4.49 -32.91 -37.41
CA ALA A 17 3.85 -31.77 -38.05
C ALA A 17 3.57 -30.57 -37.12
N PHE A 18 4.36 -30.31 -36.06
CA PHE A 18 4.19 -29.08 -35.25
C PHE A 18 5.26 -28.00 -35.49
N LEU A 19 6.11 -28.18 -36.49
CA LEU A 19 7.04 -27.13 -36.93
C LEU A 19 6.75 -26.83 -38.40
N SER A 20 5.83 -25.90 -38.63
CA SER A 20 5.76 -25.22 -39.92
C SER A 20 7.06 -24.43 -40.12
N PRO A 21 7.79 -24.63 -41.23
CA PRO A 21 8.98 -23.87 -41.54
C PRO A 21 8.59 -22.71 -42.46
N ASP A 22 7.75 -21.78 -42.00
CA ASP A 22 7.52 -20.53 -42.73
C ASP A 22 7.28 -19.36 -41.76
N GLY A 23 8.03 -18.30 -41.99
CA GLY A 23 8.12 -17.12 -41.13
C GLY A 23 6.85 -16.28 -41.07
N ALA A 24 6.79 -15.49 -40.01
CA ALA A 24 5.80 -14.45 -39.72
C ALA A 24 4.36 -14.96 -39.49
N ASN A 25 4.00 -15.20 -38.21
CA ASN A 25 2.70 -14.89 -37.57
C ASN A 25 2.38 -15.73 -36.30
N GLY A 26 3.26 -16.64 -35.85
CA GLY A 26 3.00 -17.50 -34.67
C GLY A 26 3.47 -16.97 -33.30
N ALA A 27 4.18 -15.84 -33.24
CA ALA A 27 4.80 -15.35 -32.01
C ALA A 27 3.91 -14.62 -30.98
N PRO A 28 2.70 -14.07 -31.29
CA PRO A 28 1.92 -13.41 -30.25
C PRO A 28 1.33 -14.42 -29.27
N PHE A 29 0.85 -15.57 -29.76
CA PHE A 29 0.15 -16.55 -28.93
C PHE A 29 1.07 -17.26 -27.93
N LEU A 30 2.30 -17.62 -28.32
CA LEU A 30 3.28 -18.19 -27.40
C LEU A 30 3.81 -17.16 -26.39
N ARG A 31 3.98 -15.90 -26.80
CA ARG A 31 4.35 -14.81 -25.89
C ARG A 31 3.22 -14.50 -24.91
N ASP A 32 1.97 -14.52 -25.36
CA ASP A 32 0.80 -14.28 -24.52
C ASP A 32 0.47 -15.48 -23.62
N ILE A 33 0.74 -16.72 -24.05
CA ILE A 33 0.71 -17.91 -23.19
C ILE A 33 1.83 -17.86 -22.15
N LEU A 34 3.05 -17.46 -22.53
CA LEU A 34 4.17 -17.30 -21.58
C LEU A 34 3.95 -16.13 -20.62
N ARG A 35 3.30 -15.04 -21.06
CA ARG A 35 2.81 -13.94 -20.21
C ARG A 35 1.66 -14.37 -19.31
N GLY A 36 0.75 -15.23 -19.79
CA GLY A 36 -0.34 -15.82 -19.01
C GLY A 36 0.15 -16.81 -17.95
N LEU A 37 1.22 -17.58 -18.24
CA LEU A 37 1.93 -18.38 -17.24
C LEU A 37 2.75 -17.53 -16.25
N ALA A 38 3.03 -16.27 -16.60
CA ALA A 38 3.66 -15.28 -15.73
C ALA A 38 2.67 -14.58 -14.78
N GLY A 39 1.43 -15.10 -14.63
CA GLY A 39 0.60 -14.91 -13.43
C GLY A 39 1.22 -15.47 -12.13
N ARG A 40 2.55 -15.65 -12.10
CA ARG A 40 3.33 -15.85 -10.88
C ARG A 40 3.38 -14.53 -10.16
N SER A 41 2.93 -14.53 -8.90
CA SER A 41 3.16 -13.43 -7.98
C SER A 41 4.62 -12.96 -8.06
N ALA A 42 4.83 -11.68 -8.38
CA ALA A 42 6.16 -11.10 -8.44
C ALA A 42 6.63 -10.78 -7.02
N ASN A 43 7.67 -11.45 -6.55
CA ASN A 43 8.32 -11.07 -5.29
C ASN A 43 9.36 -9.98 -5.58
N VAL A 44 9.16 -8.80 -5.02
CA VAL A 44 10.08 -7.65 -5.15
C VAL A 44 10.65 -7.29 -3.79
N ALA A 45 11.90 -6.82 -3.75
CA ALA A 45 12.58 -6.60 -2.48
C ALA A 45 11.93 -5.47 -1.65
N THR A 46 11.60 -4.35 -2.28
CA THR A 46 11.13 -3.13 -1.60
C THR A 46 10.01 -2.46 -2.41
N ARG A 47 9.28 -1.52 -1.78
CA ARG A 47 8.30 -0.67 -2.49
C ARG A 47 8.96 0.16 -3.59
N THR A 48 10.21 0.61 -3.40
CA THR A 48 11.00 1.26 -4.44
C THR A 48 11.25 0.35 -5.64
N ALA A 49 11.57 -0.94 -5.41
CA ALA A 49 11.73 -1.90 -6.48
C ALA A 49 10.40 -2.18 -7.23
N LEU A 50 9.28 -2.19 -6.51
CA LEU A 50 7.94 -2.29 -7.11
C LEU A 50 7.66 -1.07 -8.03
N LYS A 51 7.97 0.13 -7.53
CA LYS A 51 7.79 1.41 -8.23
C LYS A 51 8.61 1.49 -9.52
N ALA A 52 9.80 0.91 -9.51
CA ALA A 52 10.72 0.88 -10.64
C ALA A 52 10.43 -0.24 -11.66
N LEU A 53 9.38 -1.05 -11.48
CA LEU A 53 9.03 -2.08 -12.46
C LEU A 53 8.58 -1.44 -13.77
N THR A 54 9.34 -1.70 -14.83
CA THR A 54 9.04 -1.17 -16.17
C THR A 54 7.75 -1.76 -16.74
N GLU A 55 7.09 -1.04 -17.65
CA GLU A 55 5.82 -1.43 -18.31
C GLU A 55 5.75 -2.90 -18.76
N GLN A 56 6.82 -3.46 -19.35
CA GLN A 56 6.87 -4.86 -19.79
C GLN A 56 6.64 -5.91 -18.69
N TYR A 57 6.76 -5.51 -17.42
CA TYR A 57 6.53 -6.34 -16.25
C TYR A 57 5.23 -5.99 -15.51
N ARG A 58 4.41 -5.09 -16.06
CA ARG A 58 3.14 -4.62 -15.47
C ARG A 58 1.96 -5.09 -16.33
N VAL A 59 1.54 -6.34 -16.11
CA VAL A 59 0.32 -6.89 -16.72
C VAL A 59 -0.87 -6.59 -15.82
N ASN A 60 -2.02 -6.23 -16.38
CA ASN A 60 -3.22 -5.95 -15.59
C ASN A 60 -3.56 -7.14 -14.66
N ASN A 61 -3.94 -6.84 -13.42
CA ASN A 61 -4.15 -7.79 -12.33
C ASN A 61 -2.91 -8.58 -11.87
N LEU A 62 -1.71 -8.21 -12.31
CA LEU A 62 -0.49 -8.79 -11.76
C LEU A 62 -0.42 -8.52 -10.26
N MET A 63 -0.23 -9.58 -9.50
CA MET A 63 -0.04 -9.51 -8.06
C MET A 63 1.45 -9.46 -7.74
N ALA A 64 1.85 -8.52 -6.90
CA ALA A 64 3.22 -8.42 -6.41
C ALA A 64 3.25 -8.45 -4.87
N THR A 65 4.25 -9.14 -4.33
CA THR A 65 4.54 -9.14 -2.89
C THR A 65 5.86 -8.41 -2.67
N VAL A 66 5.85 -7.41 -1.79
CA VAL A 66 7.06 -6.73 -1.34
C VAL A 66 7.61 -7.48 -0.14
N CYS A 67 8.81 -8.05 -0.27
CA CYS A 67 9.40 -8.89 0.78
C CYS A 67 9.79 -8.12 2.03
N ALA A 68 10.23 -6.86 1.90
CA ALA A 68 10.69 -6.05 3.03
C ALA A 68 9.60 -5.77 4.08
N ASP A 69 8.35 -5.62 3.66
CA ASP A 69 7.23 -5.27 4.55
C ASP A 69 6.06 -6.28 4.47
N GLY A 70 6.22 -7.36 3.69
CA GLY A 70 5.20 -8.39 3.49
C GLY A 70 3.96 -7.91 2.72
N SER A 71 4.00 -6.72 2.14
CA SER A 71 2.83 -6.13 1.51
C SER A 71 2.47 -6.74 0.18
N ARG A 72 1.18 -6.74 -0.15
CA ARG A 72 0.66 -7.26 -1.40
C ARG A 72 -0.02 -6.15 -2.20
N TRP A 73 0.25 -6.15 -3.49
CA TRP A 73 -0.16 -5.13 -4.43
C TRP A 73 -0.72 -5.78 -5.69
N ILE A 74 -1.67 -5.10 -6.33
CA ILE A 74 -2.21 -5.50 -7.62
C ILE A 74 -2.02 -4.35 -8.62
N TRP A 75 -1.56 -4.68 -9.83
CA TRP A 75 -1.48 -3.70 -10.91
C TRP A 75 -2.86 -3.48 -11.52
N ASN A 76 -3.27 -2.22 -11.65
CA ASN A 76 -4.46 -1.80 -12.39
C ASN A 76 -4.01 -0.81 -13.49
N GLU A 77 -4.17 -1.20 -14.75
CA GLU A 77 -3.69 -0.43 -15.90
C GLU A 77 -4.49 0.87 -16.17
N THR A 78 -5.74 0.94 -15.73
CA THR A 78 -6.64 2.08 -15.97
C THR A 78 -6.73 3.04 -14.78
N SER A 79 -6.18 2.68 -13.63
CA SER A 79 -6.24 3.54 -12.45
C SER A 79 -5.35 4.78 -12.64
N GLU A 80 -5.89 5.94 -12.28
CA GLU A 80 -5.16 7.22 -12.28
C GLU A 80 -5.00 7.80 -10.86
N ILE A 81 -5.50 7.08 -9.85
CA ILE A 81 -5.54 7.53 -8.46
C ILE A 81 -4.14 7.88 -7.92
N ALA A 82 -4.05 8.96 -7.16
CA ALA A 82 -2.82 9.33 -6.47
C ALA A 82 -2.91 9.07 -4.96
N ASP A 83 -1.78 8.66 -4.37
CA ASP A 83 -1.54 8.63 -2.92
C ASP A 83 -0.12 9.13 -2.68
N THR A 84 0.01 10.35 -2.18
CA THR A 84 1.32 10.96 -1.91
C THR A 84 2.08 10.30 -0.77
N SER A 85 1.39 9.52 0.07
CA SER A 85 2.00 8.76 1.16
C SER A 85 2.53 7.40 0.70
N GLU A 86 2.16 6.97 -0.52
CA GLU A 86 2.52 5.68 -1.12
C GLU A 86 2.17 4.44 -0.25
N ASN A 87 1.21 4.59 0.68
CA ASN A 87 0.80 3.49 1.57
C ASN A 87 -0.28 2.61 0.92
N LEU A 88 -1.17 3.20 0.11
CA LEU A 88 -2.34 2.57 -0.48
C LEU A 88 -2.26 2.51 -2.01
N VAL A 89 -1.57 3.46 -2.62
CA VAL A 89 -1.34 3.50 -4.07
C VAL A 89 0.11 3.85 -4.35
N ILE A 90 0.76 3.11 -5.24
CA ILE A 90 2.10 3.44 -5.74
C ILE A 90 2.00 3.81 -7.22
N ILE A 91 2.51 4.99 -7.54
CA ILE A 91 2.65 5.50 -8.91
C ILE A 91 3.98 4.98 -9.46
N PRO A 92 4.02 4.27 -10.60
CA PRO A 92 5.28 3.78 -11.18
C PRO A 92 6.17 4.94 -11.67
N ASP A 93 7.49 4.73 -11.64
CA ASP A 93 8.45 5.79 -12.01
C ASP A 93 8.49 6.06 -13.52
N ASP A 94 8.31 5.04 -14.36
CA ASP A 94 8.41 5.10 -15.82
C ASP A 94 7.08 5.45 -16.52
N ALA A 95 5.98 5.53 -15.77
CA ALA A 95 4.65 5.88 -16.29
C ALA A 95 3.81 6.63 -15.24
N PRO A 96 4.24 7.82 -14.80
CA PRO A 96 3.59 8.56 -13.71
C PRO A 96 2.10 8.84 -13.97
N ASP A 97 1.73 8.97 -15.25
CA ASP A 97 0.36 9.30 -15.67
C ASP A 97 -0.47 8.08 -16.10
N ALA A 98 0.05 6.84 -15.98
CA ALA A 98 -0.66 5.64 -16.45
C ALA A 98 -0.55 4.44 -15.50
N GLY A 99 -1.72 3.94 -15.08
CA GLY A 99 -1.90 2.77 -14.23
C GLY A 99 -1.32 2.94 -12.82
N ARG A 100 -1.76 2.09 -11.88
CA ARG A 100 -1.33 2.13 -10.48
C ARG A 100 -1.12 0.75 -9.89
N TRP A 101 -0.17 0.68 -8.97
CA TRP A 101 -0.10 -0.40 -7.99
C TRP A 101 -1.05 -0.08 -6.84
N LEU A 102 -2.07 -0.90 -6.66
CA LEU A 102 -3.08 -0.74 -5.61
C LEU A 102 -2.78 -1.71 -4.48
N ARG A 103 -2.74 -1.20 -3.25
CA ARG A 103 -2.57 -2.02 -2.05
C ARG A 103 -3.77 -2.95 -1.93
N MET A 104 -3.50 -4.25 -1.79
CA MET A 104 -4.57 -5.24 -1.62
C MET A 104 -5.23 -5.13 -0.25
N PRO A 105 -6.53 -5.43 -0.12
CA PRO A 105 -7.23 -5.50 1.15
C PRO A 105 -6.55 -6.44 2.17
N GLY A 106 -6.66 -6.09 3.46
CA GLY A 106 -6.05 -6.81 4.57
C GLY A 106 -5.49 -5.88 5.65
N ALA A 107 -4.78 -6.47 6.61
CA ALA A 107 -4.07 -5.71 7.64
C ALA A 107 -2.91 -4.93 7.02
N ILE A 108 -2.82 -3.64 7.33
CA ILE A 108 -1.77 -2.74 6.87
C ILE A 108 -1.32 -1.84 8.01
N ASP A 109 -0.09 -1.35 7.89
CA ASP A 109 0.45 -0.30 8.73
C ASP A 109 0.69 0.93 7.86
N VAL A 110 -0.12 1.97 8.06
CA VAL A 110 -0.05 3.22 7.30
C VAL A 110 0.96 4.13 7.97
N SER A 111 2.12 4.29 7.33
CA SER A 111 3.22 5.12 7.83
C SER A 111 3.14 6.55 7.30
N LEU A 112 2.97 7.53 8.20
CA LEU A 112 2.73 8.93 7.88
C LEU A 112 3.87 9.80 8.41
N ALA A 113 4.77 10.24 7.53
CA ALA A 113 5.94 11.01 7.92
C ALA A 113 5.58 12.45 8.33
N PHE A 114 6.23 12.94 9.38
CA PHE A 114 6.13 14.31 9.82
C PHE A 114 7.43 14.78 10.50
N THR A 115 7.57 16.09 10.67
CA THR A 115 8.69 16.72 11.37
C THR A 115 8.17 17.78 12.32
N TYR A 116 9.02 18.31 13.19
CA TYR A 116 8.69 19.47 14.02
C TYR A 116 8.19 20.68 13.21
N ALA A 117 8.63 20.79 11.94
CA ALA A 117 8.23 21.86 11.05
C ALA A 117 6.85 21.65 10.40
N THR A 118 6.28 20.43 10.45
CA THR A 118 4.96 20.13 9.88
C THR A 118 3.90 21.04 10.48
N THR A 119 3.20 21.79 9.64
CA THR A 119 2.23 22.80 10.06
C THR A 119 1.00 22.16 10.69
N ASN A 120 0.36 22.88 11.63
CA ASN A 120 -0.91 22.44 12.19
C ASN A 120 -1.96 22.32 11.07
N GLY A 121 -2.71 21.21 11.04
CA GLY A 121 -3.70 20.92 10.01
C GLY A 121 -3.12 20.41 8.69
N ALA A 122 -1.82 20.12 8.60
CA ALA A 122 -1.24 19.54 7.39
C ALA A 122 -1.83 18.16 7.10
N THR A 123 -2.27 17.93 5.87
CA THR A 123 -2.74 16.62 5.41
C THR A 123 -1.56 15.67 5.27
N LEU A 124 -1.61 14.56 6.01
CA LEU A 124 -0.59 13.49 5.93
C LEU A 124 -1.05 12.34 5.01
N LEU A 125 -2.36 12.10 4.95
CA LEU A 125 -2.98 11.11 4.08
C LEU A 125 -4.30 11.66 3.57
N THR A 126 -4.57 11.42 2.29
CA THR A 126 -5.92 11.47 1.73
C THR A 126 -6.30 10.06 1.35
N VAL A 127 -7.39 9.54 1.89
CA VAL A 127 -7.88 8.21 1.55
C VAL A 127 -8.26 8.18 0.06
N PRO A 128 -7.63 7.35 -0.76
CA PRO A 128 -7.86 7.35 -2.19
C PRO A 128 -9.28 6.92 -2.57
N THR A 129 -9.73 7.28 -3.77
CA THR A 129 -11.05 6.88 -4.27
C THR A 129 -11.23 5.36 -4.27
N GLY A 130 -12.40 4.91 -3.79
CA GLY A 130 -12.71 3.48 -3.66
C GLY A 130 -12.04 2.79 -2.45
N ALA A 131 -11.10 3.43 -1.76
CA ALA A 131 -10.48 2.87 -0.57
C ALA A 131 -11.38 3.02 0.67
N LEU A 132 -11.33 2.01 1.54
CA LEU A 132 -12.04 2.01 2.82
C LEU A 132 -11.14 1.42 3.92
N LEU A 133 -10.89 2.19 4.96
CA LEU A 133 -9.94 1.87 6.03
C LEU A 133 -10.65 1.81 7.37
N TRP A 134 -10.59 0.66 8.02
CA TRP A 134 -10.95 0.52 9.44
C TRP A 134 -9.69 0.64 10.30
N ILE A 135 -9.69 1.53 11.30
CA ILE A 135 -8.50 1.86 12.08
C ILE A 135 -8.71 1.46 13.56
N PRO A 136 -8.18 0.30 14.00
CA PRO A 136 -8.25 -0.12 15.40
C PRO A 136 -7.21 0.52 16.32
N GLY A 137 -6.13 1.13 15.79
CA GLY A 137 -5.06 1.63 16.65
C GLY A 137 -3.98 2.42 15.92
N GLY A 138 -3.03 2.94 16.69
CA GLY A 138 -1.87 3.63 16.16
C GLY A 138 -0.75 3.80 17.18
N TYR A 139 0.42 4.18 16.69
CA TYR A 139 1.62 4.42 17.49
C TYR A 139 2.56 5.41 16.78
N TRP A 140 3.62 5.85 17.46
CA TRP A 140 4.62 6.73 16.88
C TRP A 140 5.94 5.98 16.63
N GLU A 141 6.59 6.27 15.52
CA GLU A 141 7.98 5.91 15.25
C GLU A 141 8.82 7.19 15.29
N VAL A 142 9.65 7.35 16.32
CA VAL A 142 10.50 8.54 16.49
C VAL A 142 11.90 8.24 15.96
N SER A 143 12.29 8.87 14.85
CA SER A 143 13.64 8.72 14.29
C SER A 143 14.62 9.75 14.85
N THR A 144 14.14 10.96 15.12
CA THR A 144 14.86 12.00 15.87
C THR A 144 13.95 12.47 16.99
N LEU A 145 14.46 12.41 18.23
CA LEU A 145 13.68 12.76 19.42
C LEU A 145 13.04 14.15 19.31
N PHE A 146 11.81 14.26 19.81
CA PHE A 146 11.08 15.52 19.84
C PHE A 146 11.45 16.30 21.11
N SER A 147 11.88 17.54 20.93
CA SER A 147 12.33 18.40 22.03
C SER A 147 12.13 19.89 21.75
N GLY A 148 12.30 20.69 22.80
CA GLY A 148 12.09 22.13 22.80
C GLY A 148 10.62 22.53 22.66
N GLY A 149 10.39 23.85 22.62
CA GLY A 149 9.05 24.43 22.78
C GLY A 149 8.57 24.42 24.24
N THR A 150 7.49 25.14 24.51
CA THR A 150 6.86 25.20 25.84
C THR A 150 5.61 24.35 25.84
N SER A 151 5.61 23.26 26.62
CA SER A 151 4.46 22.32 26.71
C SER A 151 4.01 21.79 25.35
N SER A 152 4.94 21.40 24.48
CA SER A 152 4.61 20.93 23.13
C SER A 152 3.98 19.53 23.16
N ALA A 153 2.89 19.39 22.40
CA ALA A 153 2.12 18.17 22.27
C ALA A 153 1.52 18.08 20.87
N ILE A 154 1.53 16.87 20.31
CA ILE A 154 1.06 16.59 18.96
C ILE A 154 0.01 15.49 18.97
N GLY A 155 -0.78 15.45 17.92
CA GLY A 155 -1.77 14.39 17.70
C GLY A 155 -2.17 14.30 16.24
N LEU A 156 -3.10 13.40 15.98
CA LEU A 156 -3.73 13.20 14.69
C LEU A 156 -5.25 13.29 14.81
N SER A 157 -5.86 13.87 13.80
CA SER A 157 -7.30 13.90 13.59
C SER A 157 -7.63 13.52 12.15
N SER A 158 -8.91 13.46 11.81
CA SER A 158 -9.38 13.27 10.44
C SER A 158 -10.40 14.34 10.06
N SER A 159 -10.63 14.56 8.76
CA SER A 159 -11.79 15.34 8.31
C SER A 159 -13.13 14.78 8.81
N ALA A 160 -13.22 13.47 9.03
CA ALA A 160 -14.43 12.82 9.58
C ALA A 160 -14.49 12.83 11.12
N TYR A 161 -13.33 12.91 11.78
CA TYR A 161 -13.15 12.90 13.24
C TYR A 161 -12.21 14.05 13.61
N SER A 162 -12.77 15.25 13.64
CA SER A 162 -12.01 16.50 13.46
C SER A 162 -11.43 17.10 14.73
N THR A 163 -11.71 16.54 15.91
CA THR A 163 -11.10 17.02 17.15
C THR A 163 -9.64 16.62 17.15
N ALA A 164 -8.77 17.56 17.54
CA ALA A 164 -7.34 17.29 17.56
C ALA A 164 -7.03 16.11 18.51
N GLY A 165 -6.26 15.14 18.02
CA GLY A 165 -5.92 13.93 18.78
C GLY A 165 -6.99 12.84 18.81
N ASP A 166 -8.10 12.98 18.07
CA ASP A 166 -9.17 11.98 17.98
C ASP A 166 -8.69 10.62 17.45
N LEU A 167 -7.66 10.62 16.60
CA LEU A 167 -7.03 9.40 16.12
C LEU A 167 -5.91 8.97 17.07
N LEU A 168 -4.91 9.82 17.27
CA LEU A 168 -3.71 9.51 18.06
C LEU A 168 -3.24 10.77 18.80
N GLY A 169 -2.72 10.63 20.01
CA GLY A 169 -2.37 11.74 20.91
C GLY A 169 -3.43 12.01 21.99
N GLY A 170 -4.69 11.64 21.78
CA GLY A 170 -5.77 11.94 22.70
C GLY A 170 -6.00 13.44 22.91
N ALA A 171 -6.91 13.80 23.82
CA ALA A 171 -7.35 15.19 24.00
C ALA A 171 -6.23 16.18 24.36
N SER A 172 -5.18 15.71 25.06
CA SER A 172 -4.04 16.53 25.47
C SER A 172 -2.85 16.46 24.52
N GLY A 173 -2.88 15.56 23.54
CA GLY A 173 -1.73 15.23 22.70
C GLY A 173 -0.63 14.45 23.42
N ASP A 174 0.25 13.86 22.63
CA ASP A 174 1.46 13.22 23.14
C ASP A 174 2.61 14.24 23.16
N ALA A 175 3.20 14.42 24.34
CA ALA A 175 4.24 15.40 24.62
C ALA A 175 5.66 14.80 24.60
N ALA A 176 6.68 15.61 24.92
CA ALA A 176 8.07 15.17 25.05
C ALA A 176 8.26 13.98 26.01
N ALA A 177 7.38 13.82 27.01
CA ALA A 177 7.42 12.66 27.91
C ALA A 177 7.23 11.32 27.16
N VAL A 178 6.47 11.31 26.07
CA VAL A 178 6.24 10.14 25.21
C VAL A 178 7.24 10.12 24.05
N LEU A 179 7.52 11.28 23.46
CA LEU A 179 8.23 11.41 22.17
C LEU A 179 9.72 11.81 22.30
N GLY A 180 10.20 12.06 23.52
CA GLY A 180 11.55 12.57 23.80
C GLY A 180 12.66 11.53 23.65
N THR A 181 12.35 10.34 23.13
CA THR A 181 13.30 9.25 22.92
C THR A 181 13.00 8.52 21.60
N THR A 182 14.03 8.01 20.92
CA THR A 182 13.93 7.40 19.58
C THR A 182 13.39 5.97 19.60
N GLY A 183 12.72 5.54 18.54
CA GLY A 183 12.14 4.20 18.38
C GLY A 183 10.62 4.22 18.44
N ILE A 184 10.03 3.03 18.65
CA ILE A 184 8.58 2.85 18.70
C ILE A 184 8.05 3.36 20.04
N ARG A 185 7.08 4.27 19.99
CA ARG A 185 6.42 4.87 21.15
C ARG A 185 4.94 4.59 21.08
N ARG A 186 4.42 4.01 22.17
CA ARG A 186 2.98 3.88 22.35
C ARG A 186 2.40 5.28 22.49
N GLY A 187 1.59 5.68 21.50
CA GLY A 187 0.83 6.91 21.58
C GLY A 187 -0.42 6.75 22.43
N THR A 188 -0.99 7.87 22.84
CA THR A 188 -2.30 7.89 23.50
C THR A 188 -3.37 7.68 22.44
N ILE A 189 -4.15 6.60 22.54
CA ILE A 189 -5.24 6.34 21.59
C ILE A 189 -6.33 7.40 21.77
N GLY A 190 -6.74 8.01 20.66
CA GLY A 190 -7.80 9.01 20.66
C GLY A 190 -9.19 8.42 20.86
N ALA A 191 -10.12 9.26 21.28
CA ALA A 191 -11.48 8.83 21.61
C ALA A 191 -12.24 8.24 20.41
N ALA A 192 -11.98 8.74 19.20
CA ALA A 192 -12.61 8.21 18.00
C ALA A 192 -12.12 6.79 17.70
N ILE A 193 -10.81 6.53 17.72
CA ILE A 193 -10.29 5.17 17.51
C ILE A 193 -10.83 4.21 18.58
N ALA A 194 -10.91 4.64 19.84
CA ALA A 194 -11.48 3.83 20.91
C ALA A 194 -12.97 3.45 20.66
N ALA A 195 -13.72 4.31 19.97
CA ALA A 195 -15.10 4.05 19.56
C ALA A 195 -15.23 3.29 18.22
N GLY A 196 -14.14 3.18 17.47
CA GLY A 196 -14.10 2.60 16.13
C GLY A 196 -14.12 3.66 15.02
N VAL A 197 -13.04 3.71 14.24
CA VAL A 197 -12.87 4.65 13.13
C VAL A 197 -12.96 3.93 11.79
N LEU A 198 -13.77 4.48 10.89
CA LEU A 198 -13.84 4.09 9.48
C LEU A 198 -13.59 5.33 8.63
N LEU A 199 -12.52 5.32 7.84
CA LEU A 199 -12.22 6.37 6.86
C LEU A 199 -12.53 5.86 5.46
N LYS A 200 -13.24 6.67 4.68
CA LYS A 200 -13.59 6.39 3.28
C LYS A 200 -12.88 7.35 2.34
N ALA A 201 -13.03 7.10 1.04
CA ALA A 201 -12.55 7.99 -0.01
C ALA A 201 -12.76 9.48 0.31
N ALA A 202 -11.72 10.28 0.04
CA ALA A 202 -11.60 11.71 0.31
C ALA A 202 -11.51 12.13 1.79
N ASP A 203 -11.71 11.21 2.76
CA ASP A 203 -11.36 11.52 4.13
C ASP A 203 -9.85 11.73 4.24
N THR A 204 -9.44 12.63 5.12
CA THR A 204 -8.04 12.98 5.32
C THR A 204 -7.60 12.61 6.72
N VAL A 205 -6.30 12.36 6.90
CA VAL A 205 -5.62 12.33 8.20
C VAL A 205 -4.79 13.60 8.31
N LEU A 206 -4.99 14.33 9.39
CA LEU A 206 -4.41 15.65 9.62
C LEU A 206 -3.44 15.62 10.79
N PHE A 207 -2.31 16.29 10.63
CA PHE A 207 -1.38 16.54 11.74
C PHE A 207 -1.91 17.65 12.64
N ASN A 208 -1.88 17.45 13.96
CA ASN A 208 -2.29 18.46 14.93
C ASN A 208 -1.12 18.87 15.82
N ARG A 209 -0.94 20.18 15.98
CA ARG A 209 -0.21 20.77 17.11
C ARG A 209 -1.25 21.13 18.16
N ILE A 210 -1.31 20.37 19.25
CA ILE A 210 -2.42 20.47 20.23
C ILE A 210 -2.20 21.63 21.19
N THR A 211 -0.99 21.76 21.75
CA THR A 211 -0.66 22.85 22.67
C THR A 211 0.31 23.84 22.05
N SER A 212 1.48 23.36 21.61
CA SER A 212 2.50 24.19 20.96
C SER A 212 3.39 23.34 20.05
N ALA A 213 4.24 23.99 19.25
CA ALA A 213 5.18 23.33 18.36
C ALA A 213 6.47 22.92 19.09
N PHE A 214 6.93 21.70 18.83
CA PHE A 214 8.31 21.33 19.08
C PHE A 214 9.26 22.15 18.20
N THR A 215 10.51 22.31 18.63
CA THR A 215 11.55 23.00 17.84
C THR A 215 12.51 22.03 17.14
N ALA A 216 12.44 20.76 17.49
CA ALA A 216 13.19 19.69 16.84
C ALA A 216 12.41 18.37 16.92
N GLY A 217 12.69 17.46 15.99
CA GLY A 217 12.10 16.12 15.96
C GLY A 217 11.66 15.68 14.58
N VAL A 218 11.80 14.39 14.32
CA VAL A 218 11.42 13.73 13.07
C VAL A 218 10.83 12.38 13.45
N GLY A 219 9.72 12.02 12.81
CA GLY A 219 9.10 10.73 13.05
C GLY A 219 8.05 10.39 12.03
N LYS A 220 7.37 9.28 12.29
CA LYS A 220 6.18 8.85 11.57
C LYS A 220 5.08 8.52 12.56
N ALA A 221 3.86 8.83 12.18
CA ALA A 221 2.70 8.29 12.83
C ALA A 221 2.29 7.02 12.09
N HIS A 222 2.05 5.96 12.83
CA HIS A 222 1.60 4.68 12.30
C HIS A 222 0.15 4.49 12.67
N LEU A 223 -0.70 4.34 11.66
CA LEU A 223 -2.09 3.92 11.85
C LEU A 223 -2.19 2.45 11.43
N VAL A 224 -2.37 1.58 12.43
CA VAL A 224 -2.64 0.17 12.18
C VAL A 224 -4.08 0.09 11.69
N ALA A 225 -4.25 -0.42 10.48
CA ALA A 225 -5.54 -0.41 9.80
C ALA A 225 -5.83 -1.76 9.13
N HIS A 226 -7.10 -2.02 8.91
CA HIS A 226 -7.57 -3.00 7.96
C HIS A 226 -8.12 -2.27 6.74
N LEU A 227 -7.45 -2.45 5.60
CA LEU A 227 -7.95 -2.01 4.31
C LEU A 227 -9.04 -2.98 3.86
N LEU A 228 -10.28 -2.50 3.78
CA LEU A 228 -11.45 -3.32 3.45
C LEU A 228 -11.67 -3.39 1.93
N ALA A 229 -11.38 -2.30 1.21
CA ALA A 229 -11.50 -2.21 -0.24
C ALA A 229 -10.45 -1.22 -0.78
N ASN A 230 -10.01 -1.44 -2.02
CA ASN A 230 -9.19 -0.52 -2.82
C ASN A 230 -9.22 -0.91 -4.31
N PRO A 231 -10.36 -0.74 -5.00
CA PRO A 231 -10.53 -1.20 -6.38
C PRO A 231 -9.81 -0.33 -7.43
N GLY A 232 -9.36 0.88 -7.07
CA GLY A 232 -8.59 1.73 -7.99
C GLY A 232 -9.38 2.76 -8.80
N ALA A 233 -10.68 2.93 -8.48
CA ALA A 233 -11.70 3.62 -9.27
C ALA A 233 -11.99 2.99 -10.64
#